data_AF-A0A0P9D0C2-F1
#
_entry.id   AF-A0A0P9D0C2-F1
#
_cell.length_a   1.000
_cell.length_b   1.000
_cell.length_c   1.000
_cell.angle_alpha   90.00
_cell.angle_beta   90.00
_cell.angle_gamma   90.00
#
_symmetry.space_group_name_H-M   'P 1'
#
loop_
_entity.id
_entity.type
_entity.pdbx_description
1 polymer ?
#
loop_
_entity_poly.entity_id
_entity_poly.type
_entity_poly.pdbx_seq_one_letter_code
_entity_poly.pdbx_strand_id
1 'polypeptide(L)'
;MSVLFQLLCRGHLLWWFQAWGLFTDKLSSLTQFVLMFPFSTVLFLSHIPRKRFHAVLYYLGFVAVYVLMEVFLNLHHEIIYRYNWSFFWSVLIDFCLFAVEWVHAKSWKIAVPISACMIAFLMVWFRVPLDV
;
A
#
# COMPACT_ATOMS: atom_id res chain seq x y z
N MET A 1 4.10 7.51 1.03
CA MET A 1 2.72 7.15 1.47
C MET A 1 2.76 6.20 2.66
N SER A 2 3.42 5.05 2.52
CA SER A 2 3.51 3.96 3.49
C SER A 2 3.90 4.32 4.93
N VAL A 3 4.96 5.09 5.14
CA VAL A 3 5.42 5.46 6.49
C VAL A 3 4.56 6.56 7.13
N LEU A 4 4.17 7.56 6.33
CA LEU A 4 3.31 8.66 6.78
C LEU A 4 1.96 8.14 7.26
N PHE A 5 1.36 7.21 6.53
CA PHE A 5 0.07 6.61 6.90
C PHE A 5 0.14 5.87 8.25
N GLN A 6 1.21 5.11 8.52
CA GLN A 6 1.39 4.47 9.82
C GLN A 6 1.58 5.46 10.97
N LEU A 7 2.32 6.55 10.73
CA LEU A 7 2.49 7.59 11.73
C LEU A 7 1.17 8.28 12.04
N LEU A 8 0.33 8.53 11.03
CA LEU A 8 -1.00 9.13 11.18
C LEU A 8 -2.02 8.19 11.83
N CYS A 9 -1.92 6.89 11.56
CA CYS A 9 -2.80 5.87 12.14
C CYS A 9 -2.24 5.26 13.44
N ARG A 10 -1.30 5.94 14.11
CA ARG A 10 -0.64 5.41 15.31
C ARG A 10 -1.68 5.22 16.43
N GLY A 11 -2.01 3.96 16.73
CA GLY A 11 -3.06 3.59 17.69
C GLY A 11 -4.38 3.13 17.05
N HIS A 12 -4.55 3.31 15.75
CA HIS A 12 -5.75 2.91 14.99
C HIS A 12 -5.36 2.30 13.62
N LEU A 13 -4.47 1.30 13.68
CA LEU A 13 -4.02 0.58 12.49
C LEU A 13 -5.19 -0.23 11.89
N LEU A 14 -5.53 0.09 10.64
CA LEU A 14 -6.61 -0.58 9.89
C LEU A 14 -6.25 -2.03 9.55
N TRP A 15 -4.95 -2.32 9.44
CA TRP A 15 -4.42 -3.66 9.29
C TRP A 15 -3.06 -3.73 10.00
N TRP A 16 -2.71 -4.92 10.47
CA TRP A 16 -1.40 -5.17 11.07
C TRP A 16 -0.89 -6.56 10.66
N PHE A 17 0.42 -6.66 10.46
CA PHE A 17 1.07 -7.92 10.16
C PHE A 17 1.51 -8.61 11.44
N GLN A 18 1.21 -9.90 11.53
CA GLN A 18 1.68 -10.76 12.59
C GLN A 18 3.16 -11.13 12.37
N ALA A 19 3.85 -11.48 13.45
CA ALA A 19 5.20 -11.98 13.48
C ALA A 19 5.43 -13.11 12.46
N TRP A 20 6.31 -12.87 11.49
CA TRP A 20 6.78 -13.90 10.58
C TRP A 20 7.86 -14.75 11.24
N GLY A 21 7.48 -15.88 11.82
CA GLY A 21 8.41 -16.85 12.43
C GLY A 21 9.26 -16.23 13.54
N LEU A 22 10.54 -15.93 13.25
CA LEU A 22 11.50 -15.31 14.20
C LEU A 22 11.40 -13.78 14.28
N PHE A 23 10.69 -13.14 13.36
CA PHE A 23 10.52 -11.68 13.34
C PHE A 23 9.38 -11.27 14.26
N THR A 24 9.59 -10.26 15.11
CA THR A 24 8.48 -9.63 15.85
C THR A 24 7.53 -8.89 14.90
N ASP A 25 6.26 -8.71 15.30
CA ASP A 25 5.24 -7.98 14.51
C ASP A 25 5.74 -6.63 13.98
N LYS A 26 6.47 -5.90 14.82
CA LYS A 26 7.07 -4.59 14.50
C LYS A 26 8.16 -4.69 13.44
N LEU A 27 8.98 -5.73 13.51
CA LEU A 27 10.10 -5.92 12.58
C LEU A 27 9.59 -6.39 11.22
N SER A 28 8.58 -7.26 11.19
CA SER A 28 7.89 -7.69 9.95
C SER A 28 7.25 -6.49 9.25
N SER A 29 6.51 -5.67 10.02
CA SER A 29 5.93 -4.41 9.52
C SER A 29 7.01 -3.48 8.96
N LEU A 30 8.08 -3.20 9.74
CA LEU A 30 9.16 -2.32 9.30
C LEU A 30 9.81 -2.79 7.99
N THR A 31 10.07 -4.09 7.87
CA THR A 31 10.63 -4.70 6.65
C THR A 31 9.75 -4.42 5.44
N GLN A 32 8.43 -4.61 5.53
CA GLN A 32 7.55 -4.31 4.40
C GLN A 32 7.54 -2.82 4.06
N PHE A 33 7.41 -1.96 5.07
CA PHE A 33 7.24 -0.53 4.84
C PHE A 33 8.51 0.21 4.42
N VAL A 34 9.67 -0.25 4.87
CA VAL A 34 10.99 0.38 4.61
C VAL A 34 11.73 -0.30 3.48
N LEU A 35 11.55 -1.61 3.30
CA LEU A 35 12.24 -2.35 2.24
C LEU A 35 11.27 -2.67 1.12
N MET A 36 10.25 -3.49 1.36
CA MET A 36 9.44 -4.03 0.26
C MET A 36 8.75 -2.94 -0.56
N PHE A 37 8.11 -1.95 0.08
CA PHE A 37 7.40 -0.89 -0.63
C PHE A 37 8.34 0.08 -1.37
N PRO A 38 9.45 0.57 -0.80
CA PRO A 38 10.38 1.39 -1.59
C PRO A 38 11.03 0.62 -2.74
N PHE A 39 11.40 -0.66 -2.54
CA PHE A 39 11.95 -1.48 -3.62
C PHE A 39 10.91 -1.75 -4.72
N SER A 40 9.65 -1.99 -4.37
CA SER A 40 8.59 -2.17 -5.36
C SER A 40 8.35 -0.90 -6.17
N THR A 41 8.32 0.27 -5.52
CA THR A 41 8.16 1.57 -6.20
C THR A 41 9.32 1.80 -7.16
N VAL A 42 10.56 1.54 -6.75
CA VAL A 42 11.74 1.66 -7.63
C VAL A 42 11.62 0.70 -8.81
N LEU A 43 11.31 -0.58 -8.55
CA LEU A 43 11.17 -1.59 -9.60
C LEU A 43 10.08 -1.21 -10.60
N PHE A 44 8.93 -0.76 -10.10
CA PHE A 44 7.79 -0.30 -10.89
C PHE A 44 8.20 0.86 -11.80
N LEU A 45 8.77 1.93 -11.22
CA LEU A 45 9.16 3.14 -11.95
C LEU A 45 10.31 2.92 -12.95
N SER A 46 11.26 2.03 -12.65
CA SER A 46 12.43 1.77 -13.51
C SER A 46 12.10 1.03 -14.81
N HIS A 47 11.01 0.24 -14.84
CA HIS A 47 10.70 -0.63 -15.97
C HIS A 47 9.35 -0.34 -16.63
N ILE A 48 8.79 0.87 -16.46
CA ILE A 48 7.53 1.25 -17.11
C ILE A 48 7.69 1.17 -18.64
N PRO A 49 6.97 0.27 -19.32
CA PRO A 49 7.12 0.09 -20.76
C PRO A 49 6.50 1.27 -21.53
N ARG A 50 7.10 1.65 -22.65
CA ARG A 50 6.64 2.80 -23.48
C ARG A 50 5.31 2.55 -24.20
N LYS A 51 4.98 1.28 -24.52
CA LYS A 51 3.76 0.91 -25.24
C LYS A 51 2.58 0.85 -24.28
N ARG A 52 1.50 1.59 -24.56
CA ARG A 52 0.31 1.70 -23.68
C ARG A 52 -0.26 0.35 -23.23
N PHE A 53 -0.41 -0.60 -24.15
CA PHE A 53 -0.94 -1.93 -23.83
C PHE A 53 -0.03 -2.71 -22.87
N HIS A 54 1.28 -2.68 -23.09
CA HIS A 54 2.24 -3.36 -22.21
C HIS A 54 2.30 -2.69 -20.85
N ALA A 55 2.08 -1.37 -20.81
CA ALA A 55 2.09 -0.61 -19.57
C ALA A 55 0.87 -0.94 -18.71
N VAL A 56 -0.31 -1.10 -19.31
CA VAL A 56 -1.50 -1.60 -18.60
C VAL A 56 -1.29 -3.01 -18.08
N LEU A 57 -0.74 -3.93 -18.88
CA LEU A 57 -0.42 -5.29 -18.42
C LEU A 57 0.62 -5.30 -17.30
N TYR A 58 1.65 -4.46 -17.39
CA TYR A 58 2.67 -4.30 -16.36
C TYR A 58 2.05 -3.82 -15.05
N TYR A 59 1.20 -2.80 -15.11
CA TYR A 59 0.43 -2.31 -13.98
C TYR A 59 -0.46 -3.39 -13.34
N LEU A 60 -1.26 -4.08 -14.14
CA LEU A 60 -2.13 -5.15 -13.65
C LEU A 60 -1.32 -6.32 -13.07
N GLY A 61 -0.14 -6.60 -13.63
CA GLY A 61 0.77 -7.61 -13.10
C GLY A 61 1.29 -7.25 -11.70
N PHE A 62 1.70 -6.01 -11.49
CA PHE A 62 2.12 -5.53 -10.16
C PHE A 62 0.98 -5.60 -9.14
N VAL A 63 -0.20 -5.12 -9.51
CA VAL A 63 -1.38 -5.23 -8.65
C VAL A 63 -1.67 -6.69 -8.36
N ALA A 64 -1.67 -7.57 -9.36
CA ALA A 64 -1.91 -9.00 -9.17
C ALA A 64 -0.90 -9.64 -8.22
N VAL A 65 0.39 -9.29 -8.30
CA VAL A 65 1.42 -9.78 -7.35
C VAL A 65 1.09 -9.37 -5.92
N TYR A 66 0.68 -8.12 -5.70
CA TYR A 66 0.30 -7.62 -4.38
C TYR A 66 -0.95 -8.31 -3.84
N VAL A 67 -1.99 -8.44 -4.68
CA VAL A 67 -3.22 -9.15 -4.34
C VAL A 67 -2.94 -10.61 -4.00
N LEU A 68 -2.11 -11.31 -4.79
CA LEU A 68 -1.73 -12.69 -4.53
C LEU A 68 -0.93 -12.83 -3.24
N MET A 69 0.01 -11.92 -2.97
CA MET A 69 0.76 -11.88 -1.73
C MET A 69 -0.17 -11.67 -0.54
N GLU A 70 -1.12 -10.75 -0.64
CA GLU A 70 -2.07 -10.49 0.43
C GLU A 70 -3.02 -11.68 0.66
N VAL A 71 -3.49 -12.34 -0.40
CA VAL A 71 -4.25 -13.60 -0.27
C VAL A 71 -3.42 -14.65 0.48
N PHE A 72 -2.15 -14.81 0.12
CA PHE A 72 -1.26 -15.73 0.83
C PHE A 72 -1.14 -15.37 2.31
N LEU A 73 -0.87 -14.10 2.64
CA LEU A 73 -0.77 -13.64 4.03
C LEU A 73 -2.08 -13.83 4.80
N ASN A 74 -3.23 -13.62 4.15
CA ASN A 74 -4.55 -13.81 4.77
C ASN A 74 -4.84 -15.29 5.05
N LEU A 75 -4.51 -16.18 4.10
CA LEU A 75 -4.64 -17.63 4.28
C LEU A 75 -3.76 -18.16 5.41
N HIS A 76 -2.59 -17.57 5.63
CA HIS A 76 -1.69 -17.91 6.72
C HIS A 76 -2.00 -17.17 8.04
N HIS A 77 -3.07 -16.38 8.08
CA HIS A 77 -3.44 -15.52 9.23
C HIS A 77 -2.34 -14.53 9.65
N GLU A 78 -1.46 -14.17 8.73
CA GLU A 78 -0.35 -13.24 8.97
C GLU A 78 -0.76 -11.78 8.79
N ILE A 79 -1.91 -11.51 8.17
CA ILE A 79 -2.53 -10.19 8.10
C ILE A 79 -3.86 -10.21 8.83
N ILE A 80 -4.05 -9.24 9.73
CA ILE A 80 -5.28 -9.10 10.51
C ILE A 80 -5.88 -7.74 10.21
N TYR A 81 -7.11 -7.75 9.68
CA TYR A 81 -7.87 -6.54 9.41
C TYR A 81 -8.66 -6.08 10.63
N ARG A 82 -8.72 -4.76 10.85
CA ARG A 82 -9.44 -4.11 11.95
C ARG A 82 -10.26 -2.92 11.42
N TYR A 83 -11.19 -2.42 12.24
CA TYR A 83 -11.93 -1.19 11.97
C TYR A 83 -12.69 -1.17 10.63
N ASN A 84 -13.37 -2.28 10.29
CA ASN A 84 -14.08 -2.48 9.02
C ASN A 84 -13.21 -2.43 7.76
N TRP A 85 -11.88 -2.45 7.92
CA TRP A 85 -11.00 -2.75 6.81
C TRP A 85 -11.25 -4.19 6.35
N SER A 86 -11.26 -4.39 5.03
CA SER A 86 -11.45 -5.70 4.43
C SER A 86 -10.42 -5.90 3.34
N PHE A 87 -10.22 -7.15 2.92
CA PHE A 87 -9.37 -7.48 1.78
C PHE A 87 -9.70 -6.62 0.54
N PHE A 88 -10.99 -6.35 0.29
CA PHE A 88 -11.40 -5.48 -0.82
C PHE A 88 -10.80 -4.06 -0.73
N TRP A 89 -10.75 -3.48 0.48
CA TRP A 89 -10.14 -2.16 0.68
C TRP A 89 -8.64 -2.17 0.43
N SER A 90 -7.94 -3.24 0.79
CA SER A 90 -6.52 -3.38 0.47
C SER A 90 -6.28 -3.45 -1.03
N VAL A 91 -7.02 -4.30 -1.74
CA VAL A 91 -6.93 -4.42 -3.21
C VAL A 91 -7.18 -3.07 -3.87
N LEU A 92 -8.24 -2.35 -3.46
CA LEU A 92 -8.57 -1.03 -3.98
C LEU A 92 -7.42 -0.03 -3.75
N ILE A 93 -6.79 -0.06 -2.58
CA ILE A 93 -5.66 0.81 -2.28
C ILE A 93 -4.41 0.45 -3.05
N ASP A 94 -4.13 -0.83 -3.31
CA ASP A 94 -3.02 -1.21 -4.17
C ASP A 94 -3.21 -0.67 -5.59
N PHE A 95 -4.41 -0.78 -6.15
CA PHE A 95 -4.75 -0.14 -7.42
C PHE A 95 -4.50 1.38 -7.34
N CYS A 96 -5.04 2.07 -6.33
CA CYS A 96 -4.84 3.51 -6.22
C CYS A 96 -3.36 3.89 -6.03
N LEU A 97 -2.58 3.10 -5.28
CA LEU A 97 -1.17 3.35 -5.00
C LEU A 97 -0.33 3.25 -6.27
N PHE A 98 -0.46 2.17 -7.05
CA PHE A 98 0.23 2.06 -8.33
C PHE A 98 -0.25 3.11 -9.34
N ALA A 99 -1.52 3.54 -9.29
CA ALA A 99 -2.02 4.61 -10.14
C ALA A 99 -1.37 5.96 -9.79
N VAL A 100 -1.19 6.24 -8.50
CA VAL A 100 -0.46 7.40 -8.02
C VAL A 100 1.01 7.34 -8.42
N GLU A 101 1.66 6.18 -8.32
CA GLU A 101 3.05 5.99 -8.78
C GLU A 101 3.19 6.24 -10.29
N TRP A 102 2.22 5.78 -11.09
CA TRP A 102 2.18 6.06 -12.51
C TRP A 102 2.07 7.57 -12.80
N VAL A 103 1.16 8.26 -12.09
CA VAL A 103 1.02 9.72 -12.21
C VAL A 103 2.31 10.42 -11.76
N HIS A 104 2.95 9.91 -10.69
CA HIS A 104 4.21 10.43 -10.16
C HIS A 104 5.33 10.32 -11.21
N ALA A 105 5.40 9.21 -11.95
CA ALA A 105 6.36 9.03 -13.05
C ALA A 105 6.26 10.13 -14.11
N LYS A 106 5.06 10.69 -14.33
CA LYS A 106 4.82 11.77 -15.28
C LYS A 106 4.97 13.16 -14.66
N SER A 107 4.48 13.35 -13.43
CA SER A 107 4.54 14.63 -12.71
C SER A 107 4.36 14.43 -11.21
N TRP A 108 5.45 14.58 -10.46
CA TRP A 108 5.41 14.53 -8.99
C TRP A 108 4.46 15.59 -8.39
N LYS A 109 4.35 16.76 -9.03
CA LYS A 109 3.50 17.87 -8.57
C LYS A 109 2.01 17.52 -8.54
N ILE A 110 1.57 16.62 -9.42
CA ILE A 110 0.18 16.15 -9.49
C ILE A 110 -0.02 14.95 -8.58
N ALA A 111 0.97 14.06 -8.48
CA ALA A 111 0.88 12.88 -7.64
C ALA A 111 0.78 13.22 -6.14
N VAL A 112 1.52 14.23 -5.67
CA VAL A 112 1.49 14.65 -4.25
C VAL A 112 0.09 15.03 -3.78
N PRO A 113 -0.64 15.97 -4.41
CA PRO A 113 -1.99 16.32 -3.98
C PRO A 113 -2.98 15.16 -4.11
N ILE A 114 -2.91 14.33 -5.17
CA ILE A 114 -3.76 13.15 -5.29
C ILE A 114 -3.54 12.19 -4.11
N SER A 115 -2.27 11.96 -3.77
CA SER A 115 -1.90 11.08 -2.67
C SER A 115 -2.36 11.64 -1.31
N ALA A 116 -2.27 12.95 -1.11
CA ALA A 116 -2.77 13.62 0.09
C ALA A 116 -4.30 13.54 0.20
N CYS A 117 -5.02 13.76 -0.90
CA CYS A 117 -6.47 13.61 -0.95
C CYS A 117 -6.90 12.17 -0.64
N MET A 118 -6.17 11.17 -1.15
CA MET A 118 -6.44 9.76 -0.88
C MET A 118 -6.26 9.41 0.60
N ILE A 119 -5.18 9.87 1.24
CA ILE A 119 -4.99 9.70 2.69
C ILE A 119 -6.13 10.38 3.45
N ALA A 120 -6.45 11.63 3.14
CA ALA A 120 -7.51 12.37 3.82
C ALA A 120 -8.87 11.64 3.71
N PHE A 121 -9.20 11.14 2.52
CA PHE A 121 -10.40 10.33 2.29
C PHE A 121 -10.43 9.09 3.18
N LEU A 122 -9.33 8.32 3.23
CA LEU A 122 -9.24 7.12 4.07
C LEU A 122 -9.40 7.44 5.56
N MET A 123 -8.76 8.51 6.02
CA MET A 123 -8.85 8.93 7.42
C MET A 123 -10.28 9.28 7.82
N VAL A 124 -11.00 10.02 6.97
CA VAL A 124 -12.40 10.38 7.21
C VAL A 124 -13.30 9.15 7.14
N TRP A 125 -13.12 8.30 6.14
CA TRP A 125 -13.95 7.11 5.93
C TRP A 125 -13.84 6.10 7.08
N PHE A 126 -12.62 5.81 7.50
CA PHE A 126 -12.34 4.86 8.59
C PHE A 126 -12.34 5.49 9.98
N ARG A 127 -12.70 6.77 10.09
CA ARG A 127 -12.76 7.53 11.34
C ARG A 127 -11.47 7.39 12.17
N VAL A 128 -10.33 7.49 11.50
CA VAL A 128 -9.02 7.39 12.16
C VAL A 128 -8.89 8.58 13.12
N PRO A 129 -8.76 8.34 14.44
CA PRO A 129 -8.62 9.41 15.41
C PRO A 129 -7.29 10.13 15.17
N LEU A 130 -7.38 11.44 14.98
CA LEU A 130 -6.23 12.34 15.02
C LEU A 130 -5.99 12.72 16.48
N ASP A 131 -5.57 11.74 17.28
CA ASP A 131 -5.10 12.04 18.63
C ASP A 131 -3.72 12.68 18.48
N VAL A 132 -3.67 14.00 18.73
CA VAL A 132 -2.45 14.81 18.73
C VAL A 132 -1.67 14.57 20.02
#